data_AF-A0A376KT79-F1
#
_entry.id   AF-A0A376KT79-F1
#
_cell.length_a   1.000
_cell.length_b   1.000
_cell.length_c   1.000
_cell.angle_alpha   90.00
_cell.angle_beta   90.00
_cell.angle_gamma   90.00
#
_symmetry.space_group_name_H-M   'P 1'
#
loop_
_entity.id
_entity.type
_entity.pdbx_description
1 polymer ?
#
loop_
_entity_poly.entity_id
_entity_poly.type
_entity_poly.pdbx_seq_one_letter_code
_entity_poly.pdbx_strand_id
1 'polypeptide(L)'
;MRALVNDATAVDIIDGHICAEHRMYGGLAFAQEKINSPLAIITLAPGVQEPCTSDTSHQCPTETVPYVAPRHEILCRERRAKAASSVDLSKAKRVVGVGRGLAAQDDLKMVHELAAVLNAEVGCSRPIAEGENWMERERYIGVSGVLLKSRSLPDAGDLRARSSIWLAATAQK
;
A
#
# COMPACT_ATOMS: atom_id res chain seq x y z
N MET A 1 -28.82 -6.75 8.90
CA MET A 1 -27.37 -6.97 9.08
C MET A 1 -26.65 -5.92 8.24
N ARG A 2 -25.62 -5.24 8.77
CA ARG A 2 -24.85 -4.23 8.03
C ARG A 2 -23.76 -4.93 7.24
N ALA A 3 -23.56 -4.58 5.97
CA ALA A 3 -22.45 -5.11 5.20
C ALA A 3 -21.14 -4.46 5.62
N LEU A 4 -20.07 -5.24 5.65
CA LEU A 4 -18.69 -4.79 5.84
C LEU A 4 -17.85 -5.38 4.71
N VAL A 5 -17.22 -4.51 3.91
CA VAL A 5 -16.22 -4.91 2.91
C VAL A 5 -14.88 -4.30 3.31
N ASN A 6 -13.84 -5.13 3.36
CA ASN A 6 -12.50 -4.73 3.76
C ASN A 6 -11.54 -4.66 2.57
N ASP A 7 -10.61 -3.70 2.63
CA ASP A 7 -9.52 -3.53 1.64
C ASP A 7 -10.02 -3.48 0.18
N ALA A 8 -11.13 -2.77 -0.03
CA ALA A 8 -11.73 -2.64 -1.35
C ALA A 8 -10.79 -1.88 -2.30
N THR A 9 -10.57 -2.46 -3.48
CA THR A 9 -9.76 -1.93 -4.58
C THR A 9 -10.56 -1.09 -5.56
N ALA A 10 -11.88 -1.26 -5.59
CA ALA A 10 -12.80 -0.42 -6.36
C ALA A 10 -14.18 -0.42 -5.71
N VAL A 11 -14.94 0.66 -5.95
CA VAL A 11 -16.35 0.77 -5.56
C VAL A 11 -17.09 1.45 -6.70
N ASP A 12 -18.05 0.73 -7.27
CA ASP A 12 -18.80 1.16 -8.45
C ASP A 12 -20.31 0.97 -8.24
N ILE A 13 -21.10 1.67 -9.03
CA ILE A 13 -22.56 1.48 -9.09
C ILE A 13 -22.89 0.74 -10.39
N ILE A 14 -23.36 -0.50 -10.26
CA ILE A 14 -23.70 -1.38 -11.39
C ILE A 14 -25.16 -1.77 -11.26
N ASP A 15 -25.95 -1.51 -12.31
CA ASP A 15 -27.40 -1.78 -12.32
C ASP A 15 -28.16 -1.19 -11.11
N GLY A 16 -27.72 -0.01 -10.65
CA GLY A 16 -28.30 0.67 -9.49
C GLY A 16 -27.90 0.08 -8.13
N HIS A 17 -26.96 -0.85 -8.10
CA HIS A 17 -26.43 -1.44 -6.88
C HIS A 17 -24.98 -1.05 -6.64
N ILE A 18 -24.61 -0.80 -5.38
CA ILE A 18 -23.22 -0.59 -5.00
C ILE A 18 -22.51 -1.94 -5.02
N CYS A 19 -21.43 -2.02 -5.78
CA CYS A 19 -20.56 -3.19 -5.88
C CYS A 19 -19.16 -2.78 -5.45
N ALA A 20 -18.55 -3.56 -4.57
CA ALA A 20 -17.18 -3.36 -4.13
C ALA A 20 -16.30 -4.52 -4.63
N GLU A 21 -15.16 -4.19 -5.22
CA GLU A 21 -14.14 -5.18 -5.59
C GLU A 21 -13.09 -5.24 -4.50
N HIS A 22 -12.62 -6.44 -4.15
CA HIS A 22 -11.47 -6.62 -3.28
C HIS A 22 -10.65 -7.85 -3.67
N ARG A 23 -9.40 -7.89 -3.22
CA ARG A 23 -8.46 -8.97 -3.53
C ARG A 23 -8.63 -10.14 -2.58
N MET A 24 -8.69 -11.34 -3.15
CA MET A 24 -8.78 -12.60 -2.42
C MET A 24 -7.54 -13.46 -2.68
N TYR A 25 -7.30 -14.43 -1.79
CA TYR A 25 -6.18 -15.39 -1.90
C TYR A 25 -4.80 -14.74 -2.09
N GLY A 26 -4.53 -13.64 -1.36
CA GLY A 26 -3.25 -12.92 -1.47
C GLY A 26 -3.07 -12.14 -2.77
N GLY A 27 -4.16 -11.82 -3.47
CA GLY A 27 -4.14 -11.09 -4.75
C GLY A 27 -4.16 -11.99 -5.98
N LEU A 28 -4.39 -13.29 -5.82
CA LEU A 28 -4.52 -14.23 -6.95
C LEU A 28 -5.90 -14.16 -7.62
N ALA A 29 -6.91 -13.64 -6.91
CA ALA A 29 -8.25 -13.45 -7.45
C ALA A 29 -8.83 -12.11 -7.02
N PHE A 30 -9.79 -11.63 -7.81
CA PHE A 30 -10.63 -10.49 -7.48
C PHE A 30 -12.04 -11.02 -7.21
N ALA A 31 -12.63 -10.58 -6.11
CA ALA A 31 -14.02 -10.84 -5.80
C ALA A 31 -14.80 -9.52 -5.90
N GLN A 32 -15.98 -9.60 -6.48
CA GLN A 32 -16.89 -8.46 -6.61
C GLN A 32 -18.14 -8.73 -5.78
N GLU A 33 -18.33 -7.94 -4.75
CA GLU A 33 -19.39 -8.12 -3.76
C GLU A 33 -20.50 -7.10 -3.98
N LYS A 34 -21.71 -7.60 -4.24
CA LYS A 34 -22.92 -6.77 -4.38
C LYS A 34 -23.49 -6.45 -3.01
N ILE A 35 -23.60 -5.16 -2.68
CA ILE A 35 -24.13 -4.70 -1.40
C ILE A 35 -25.66 -4.63 -1.47
N ASN A 36 -26.31 -5.55 -0.76
CA ASN A 36 -27.78 -5.62 -0.67
C ASN A 36 -28.34 -4.97 0.61
N SER A 37 -27.49 -4.45 1.50
CA SER A 37 -27.92 -3.81 2.75
C SER A 37 -28.12 -2.30 2.58
N PRO A 38 -29.09 -1.69 3.28
CA PRO A 38 -29.33 -0.25 3.21
C PRO A 38 -28.18 0.60 3.79
N LEU A 39 -27.34 0.01 4.65
CA LEU A 39 -26.16 0.65 5.21
C LEU A 39 -24.98 -0.32 5.15
N ALA A 40 -23.87 0.15 4.58
CA ALA A 40 -22.63 -0.61 4.47
C ALA A 40 -21.44 0.22 4.95
N ILE A 41 -20.44 -0.46 5.48
CA ILE A 41 -19.12 0.10 5.79
C ILE A 41 -18.14 -0.53 4.79
N ILE A 42 -17.46 0.30 4.02
CA ILE A 42 -16.45 -0.14 3.05
C ILE A 42 -15.13 0.52 3.43
N THR A 43 -14.10 -0.26 3.72
CA THR A 43 -12.75 0.27 3.89
C THR A 43 -11.99 0.17 2.57
N LEU A 44 -11.40 1.28 2.13
CA LEU A 44 -10.65 1.34 0.88
C LEU A 44 -9.18 1.00 1.14
N ALA A 45 -8.58 0.25 0.22
CA ALA A 45 -7.14 0.01 0.25
C ALA A 45 -6.37 1.33 0.03
N PRO A 46 -5.23 1.54 0.71
CA PRO A 46 -4.44 2.75 0.53
C PRO A 46 -4.03 2.97 -0.93
N GLY A 47 -4.20 4.20 -1.43
CA GLY A 47 -3.77 4.60 -2.77
C GLY A 47 -4.70 4.20 -3.92
N VAL A 48 -5.85 3.58 -3.64
CA VAL A 48 -6.87 3.22 -4.65
C VAL A 48 -7.48 4.44 -5.33
N GLN A 49 -7.79 5.48 -4.56
CA GLN A 49 -8.38 6.71 -5.07
C GLN A 49 -7.32 7.80 -5.17
N GLU A 50 -7.39 8.59 -6.25
CA GLU A 50 -6.62 9.82 -6.34
C GLU A 50 -7.35 10.94 -5.57
N PRO A 51 -6.63 11.77 -4.79
CA PRO A 51 -7.24 12.93 -4.15
C PRO A 51 -7.91 13.83 -5.18
N CYS A 52 -9.16 14.21 -4.92
CA CYS A 52 -9.86 15.19 -5.75
C CYS A 52 -9.16 16.56 -5.64
N THR A 53 -9.25 17.37 -6.70
CA THR A 53 -8.80 18.76 -6.66
C THR A 53 -9.57 19.53 -5.60
N SER A 54 -8.88 20.34 -4.80
CA SER A 54 -9.52 21.20 -3.80
C SER A 54 -10.49 22.16 -4.48
N ASP A 55 -11.75 22.11 -4.06
CA ASP A 55 -12.78 23.07 -4.45
C ASP A 55 -13.08 23.99 -3.25
N THR A 56 -12.62 25.23 -3.34
CA THR A 56 -12.82 26.24 -2.29
C THR A 56 -14.22 26.87 -2.32
N SER A 57 -15.02 26.60 -3.34
CA SER A 57 -16.41 27.06 -3.44
C SER A 57 -17.40 26.15 -2.70
N HIS A 58 -16.99 24.90 -2.42
CA HIS A 58 -17.85 23.91 -1.79
C HIS A 58 -18.03 24.20 -0.29
N GLN A 59 -19.23 24.59 0.11
CA GLN A 59 -19.61 24.76 1.52
C GLN A 59 -20.21 23.47 2.06
N CYS A 60 -19.49 22.80 2.98
CA CYS A 60 -20.00 21.62 3.68
C CYS A 60 -20.57 22.03 5.04
N PRO A 61 -21.84 21.73 5.34
CA PRO A 61 -22.40 21.95 6.67
C PRO A 61 -21.60 21.18 7.73
N THR A 62 -21.19 21.86 8.79
CA THR A 62 -20.53 21.23 9.94
C THR A 62 -21.54 21.00 11.05
N GLU A 63 -21.60 19.78 11.57
CA GLU A 63 -22.42 19.43 12.73
C GLU A 63 -21.50 19.05 13.91
N THR A 64 -21.78 19.62 15.08
CA THR A 64 -21.08 19.25 16.32
C THR A 64 -21.79 18.08 16.97
N VAL A 65 -21.12 16.93 17.01
CA VAL A 65 -21.61 15.73 17.71
C VAL A 65 -21.01 15.62 19.11
N PRO A 66 -21.81 15.34 20.16
CA PRO A 66 -21.29 15.17 21.51
C PRO A 66 -20.44 13.89 21.60
N TYR A 67 -19.35 13.97 22.37
CA TYR A 67 -18.50 12.80 22.62
C TYR A 67 -19.24 11.75 23.43
N VAL A 68 -19.21 10.51 22.95
CA VAL A 68 -19.75 9.34 23.67
C VAL A 68 -18.58 8.51 24.19
N ALA A 69 -18.40 8.49 25.51
CA ALA A 69 -17.33 7.74 26.14
C ALA A 69 -17.49 6.22 25.88
N PRO A 70 -16.44 5.50 25.47
CA PRO A 70 -16.50 4.06 25.25
C PRO A 70 -16.61 3.31 26.59
N ARG A 71 -17.25 2.13 26.57
CA ARG A 71 -17.35 1.25 27.74
C ARG A 71 -15.98 0.79 28.27
N HIS A 72 -15.01 0.66 27.37
CA HIS A 72 -13.64 0.28 27.67
C HIS A 72 -12.69 1.26 26.98
N GLU A 73 -12.04 2.10 27.77
CA GLU A 73 -11.13 3.12 27.25
C GLU A 73 -9.72 2.55 27.03
N ILE A 74 -9.12 2.88 25.89
CA ILE A 74 -7.73 2.55 25.56
C ILE A 74 -6.89 3.79 25.84
N LEU A 75 -6.05 3.74 26.88
CA LEU A 75 -5.13 4.83 27.22
C LEU A 75 -3.79 4.63 26.53
N CYS A 76 -3.43 5.56 25.63
CA CYS A 76 -2.09 5.62 25.04
C CYS A 76 -1.07 6.02 26.12
N ARG A 77 -0.34 5.05 26.68
CA ARG A 77 0.67 5.28 27.74
C ARG A 77 1.92 5.99 27.24
N GLU A 78 2.36 5.63 26.04
CA GLU A 78 3.61 6.14 25.47
C GLU A 78 3.51 6.15 23.94
N ARG A 79 4.04 7.18 23.30
CA ARG A 79 4.24 7.24 21.85
C ARG A 79 5.72 7.45 21.58
N ARG A 80 6.38 6.44 21.01
CA ARG A 80 7.75 6.57 20.52
C ARG A 80 7.72 6.90 19.04
N ALA A 81 8.33 8.01 18.66
CA ALA A 81 8.61 8.27 17.26
C ALA A 81 9.60 7.18 16.79
N LYS A 82 9.27 6.49 15.70
CA LYS A 82 10.20 5.57 15.06
C LYS A 82 11.38 6.42 14.58
N ALA A 83 12.61 5.99 14.86
CA ALA A 83 13.79 6.65 14.31
C ALA A 83 13.60 6.75 12.79
N ALA A 84 13.78 7.95 12.23
CA ALA A 84 13.60 8.15 10.81
C ALA A 84 14.58 7.22 10.09
N SER A 85 14.04 6.25 9.35
CA SER A 85 14.80 5.60 8.29
C SER A 85 15.33 6.70 7.39
N SER A 86 16.60 6.59 7.00
CA SER A 86 17.22 7.50 6.02
C SER A 86 16.45 7.56 4.70
N VAL A 87 15.51 6.62 4.47
CA VAL A 87 14.74 6.47 3.24
C VAL A 87 13.25 6.28 3.52
N ASP A 88 12.42 7.14 2.92
CA ASP A 88 10.96 7.01 2.91
C ASP A 88 10.50 6.33 1.61
N LEU A 89 10.37 5.00 1.66
CA LEU A 89 9.95 4.20 0.52
C LEU A 89 8.56 4.60 -0.02
N SER A 90 7.69 5.19 0.81
CA SER A 90 6.34 5.60 0.38
C SER A 90 6.36 6.78 -0.60
N LYS A 91 7.42 7.60 -0.56
CA LYS A 91 7.62 8.76 -1.43
C LYS A 91 8.56 8.49 -2.61
N ALA A 92 9.17 7.32 -2.63
CA ALA A 92 10.11 6.94 -3.67
C ALA A 92 9.40 6.81 -5.03
N LYS A 93 9.93 7.47 -6.06
CA LYS A 93 9.41 7.36 -7.44
C LYS A 93 9.73 6.00 -8.06
N ARG A 94 10.81 5.37 -7.63
CA ARG A 94 11.33 4.09 -8.11
C ARG A 94 11.90 3.34 -6.92
N VAL A 95 11.64 2.04 -6.85
CA VAL A 95 12.15 1.18 -5.78
C VAL A 95 12.72 -0.10 -6.40
N VAL A 96 13.93 -0.46 -6.01
CA VAL A 96 14.56 -1.75 -6.29
C VAL A 96 14.31 -2.67 -5.11
N GLY A 97 13.67 -3.82 -5.37
CA GLY A 97 13.30 -4.78 -4.34
C GLY A 97 14.29 -5.93 -4.25
N VAL A 98 14.82 -6.19 -3.05
CA VAL A 98 15.68 -7.34 -2.75
C VAL A 98 14.98 -8.39 -1.91
N GLY A 99 15.21 -9.66 -2.25
CA GLY A 99 14.65 -10.81 -1.55
C GLY A 99 15.68 -11.88 -1.24
N ARG A 100 15.21 -13.01 -0.71
CA ARG A 100 16.03 -14.21 -0.39
C ARG A 100 16.82 -14.81 -1.56
N GLY A 101 16.66 -14.27 -2.76
CA GLY A 101 17.41 -14.72 -3.93
C GLY A 101 18.88 -14.29 -3.92
N LEU A 102 19.26 -13.33 -3.07
CA LEU A 102 20.66 -12.98 -2.85
C LEU A 102 21.37 -14.09 -2.07
N ALA A 103 22.59 -14.44 -2.50
CA ALA A 103 23.34 -15.53 -1.91
C ALA A 103 24.15 -15.05 -0.69
N ALA A 104 24.61 -13.80 -0.71
CA ALA A 104 25.37 -13.19 0.37
C ALA A 104 25.02 -11.71 0.57
N GLN A 105 25.33 -11.18 1.75
CA GLN A 105 25.16 -9.76 2.06
C GLN A 105 25.95 -8.85 1.11
N ASP A 106 27.12 -9.31 0.63
CA ASP A 106 27.96 -8.58 -0.32
C ASP A 106 27.26 -8.30 -1.67
N ASP A 107 26.28 -9.14 -2.04
CA ASP A 107 25.46 -8.92 -3.25
C ASP A 107 24.56 -7.68 -3.12
N LEU A 108 24.36 -7.12 -1.91
CA LEU A 108 23.66 -5.84 -1.76
C LEU A 108 24.42 -4.70 -2.46
N LYS A 109 25.74 -4.80 -2.61
CA LYS A 109 26.54 -3.75 -3.27
C LYS A 109 26.10 -3.54 -4.71
N MET A 110 25.93 -4.61 -5.49
CA MET A 110 25.46 -4.50 -6.89
C MET A 110 24.03 -3.94 -6.96
N VAL A 111 23.19 -4.23 -5.97
CA VAL A 111 21.82 -3.70 -5.89
C VAL A 111 21.82 -2.20 -5.60
N HIS A 112 22.69 -1.74 -4.71
CA HIS A 112 22.88 -0.31 -4.44
C HIS A 112 23.45 0.43 -5.65
N GLU A 113 24.42 -0.16 -6.36
CA GLU A 113 24.96 0.41 -7.61
C GLU A 113 23.86 0.56 -8.68
N LEU A 114 23.02 -0.47 -8.86
CA LEU A 114 21.87 -0.42 -9.76
C LEU A 114 20.86 0.67 -9.36
N ALA A 115 20.54 0.75 -8.07
CA ALA A 115 19.60 1.74 -7.54
C ALA A 115 20.11 3.17 -7.75
N ALA A 116 21.42 3.40 -7.58
CA ALA A 116 22.06 4.69 -7.86
C ALA A 116 21.91 5.10 -9.33
N VAL A 117 22.17 4.17 -10.27
CA VAL A 117 22.01 4.44 -11.72
C VAL A 117 20.56 4.77 -12.07
N LEU A 118 19.61 4.09 -11.44
CA LEU A 118 18.17 4.27 -11.70
C LEU A 118 17.55 5.46 -10.95
N ASN A 119 18.30 6.14 -10.08
CA ASN A 119 17.78 7.11 -9.11
C ASN A 119 16.57 6.52 -8.36
N ALA A 120 16.77 5.33 -7.80
CA ALA A 120 15.76 4.54 -7.12
C ALA A 120 16.17 4.26 -5.67
N GLU A 121 15.19 4.05 -4.81
CA GLU A 121 15.42 3.61 -3.43
C GLU A 121 15.52 2.09 -3.35
N VAL A 122 16.22 1.57 -2.33
CA VAL A 122 16.32 0.11 -2.11
C VAL A 122 15.41 -0.30 -0.96
N GLY A 123 14.52 -1.25 -1.24
CA GLY A 123 13.69 -1.92 -0.24
C GLY A 123 13.85 -3.43 -0.27
N CYS A 124 13.38 -4.11 0.77
CA CYS A 124 13.62 -5.53 0.98
C CYS A 124 12.38 -6.31 1.42
N SER A 125 12.39 -7.62 1.18
CA SER A 125 11.38 -8.55 1.72
C SER A 125 11.66 -8.91 3.19
N ARG A 126 10.63 -9.39 3.90
CA ARG A 126 10.72 -9.75 5.33
C ARG A 126 11.95 -10.60 5.70
N PRO A 127 12.29 -11.69 4.99
CA PRO A 127 13.43 -12.51 5.36
C PRO A 127 14.79 -11.80 5.32
N ILE A 128 14.97 -10.77 4.49
CA ILE A 128 16.25 -10.05 4.38
C ILE A 128 16.49 -9.15 5.60
N ALA A 129 15.45 -8.51 6.15
CA ALA A 129 15.62 -7.66 7.35
C ALA A 129 15.43 -8.43 8.67
N GLU A 130 14.57 -9.46 8.72
CA GLU A 130 14.30 -10.22 9.96
C GLU A 130 15.03 -11.55 10.06
N GLY A 131 15.23 -12.24 8.93
CA GLY A 131 15.92 -13.52 8.92
C GLY A 131 17.43 -13.32 8.91
N GLU A 132 17.91 -12.62 7.88
CA GLU A 132 19.34 -12.41 7.64
C GLU A 132 19.88 -11.12 8.28
N ASN A 133 19.01 -10.20 8.65
CA ASN A 133 19.35 -8.89 9.24
C ASN A 133 20.35 -8.07 8.39
N TRP A 134 20.25 -8.17 7.07
CA TRP A 134 21.13 -7.45 6.14
C TRP A 134 20.67 -6.01 5.87
N MET A 135 19.39 -5.71 6.14
CA MET A 135 18.78 -4.40 5.92
C MET A 135 17.85 -4.02 7.07
N GLU A 136 17.50 -2.74 7.16
CA GLU A 136 16.59 -2.19 8.17
C GLU A 136 15.12 -2.60 7.93
N ARG A 137 14.36 -2.81 9.01
CA ARG A 137 12.95 -3.24 8.94
C ARG A 137 12.04 -2.18 8.32
N GLU A 138 12.45 -0.91 8.37
CA GLU A 138 11.78 0.23 7.74
C GLU A 138 11.75 0.11 6.22
N ARG A 139 12.67 -0.69 5.65
CA ARG A 139 12.77 -0.93 4.22
C ARG A 139 11.88 -2.09 3.75
N TYR A 140 10.99 -2.60 4.59
CA TYR A 140 10.06 -3.66 4.19
C TYR A 140 9.13 -3.24 3.08
N ILE A 141 9.04 -4.09 2.07
CA ILE A 141 8.01 -4.02 1.01
C ILE A 141 7.04 -5.17 1.19
N GLY A 142 5.74 -4.88 1.21
CA GLY A 142 4.67 -5.87 1.24
C GLY A 142 3.62 -5.60 2.32
N VAL A 143 2.72 -6.57 2.53
CA VAL A 143 1.56 -6.44 3.44
C VAL A 143 1.95 -6.09 4.88
N SER A 144 3.10 -6.59 5.35
CA SER A 144 3.63 -6.30 6.69
C SER A 144 4.52 -5.06 6.77
N GLY A 145 4.76 -4.39 5.64
CA GLY A 145 5.70 -3.27 5.51
C GLY A 145 5.07 -2.09 4.78
N VAL A 146 5.88 -1.43 3.95
CA VAL A 146 5.42 -0.35 3.09
C VAL A 146 4.70 -0.95 1.88
N LEU A 147 3.42 -0.63 1.72
CA LEU A 147 2.69 -0.88 0.49
C LEU A 147 3.03 0.22 -0.51
N LEU A 148 3.81 -0.13 -1.53
CA LEU A 148 4.18 0.80 -2.58
C LEU A 148 3.02 0.96 -3.57
N LYS A 149 2.70 2.21 -3.92
CA LYS A 149 1.69 2.50 -4.94
C LYS A 149 2.22 2.07 -6.30
N SER A 150 1.81 0.88 -6.76
CA SER A 150 1.99 0.51 -8.15
C SER A 150 0.94 1.25 -8.98
N ARG A 151 1.37 2.05 -9.96
CA ARG A 151 0.45 2.50 -11.00
C ARG A 151 0.06 1.23 -11.78
N SER A 152 -1.22 0.87 -11.76
CA SER A 152 -1.73 -0.21 -12.62
C SER A 152 -1.41 0.13 -14.06
N LEU A 153 -0.95 -0.86 -14.83
CA LEU A 153 -0.85 -0.74 -16.27
C LEU A 153 -2.26 -0.43 -16.80
N PRO A 154 -2.47 0.69 -17.51
CA PRO A 154 -3.59 0.75 -18.43
C PRO A 154 -3.39 -0.33 -19.49
N ASP A 155 -4.51 -0.81 -20.01
CA ASP A 155 -4.60 -1.79 -21.09
C ASP A 155 -3.60 -1.50 -22.23
N ALA A 156 -3.14 -2.56 -22.90
CA ALA A 156 -1.86 -2.76 -23.59
C ALA A 156 -1.44 -1.81 -24.76
N GLY A 157 -1.62 -0.48 -24.64
CA GLY A 157 -1.40 0.47 -25.74
C GLY A 157 -0.33 1.55 -25.54
N ASP A 158 0.06 1.90 -24.30
CA ASP A 158 0.96 3.03 -24.07
C ASP A 158 2.26 2.63 -23.34
N LEU A 159 3.32 2.47 -24.12
CA LEU A 159 4.67 2.12 -23.66
C LEU A 159 5.46 3.33 -23.11
N ARG A 160 4.92 4.56 -23.15
CA ARG A 160 5.73 5.79 -22.96
C ARG A 160 5.51 6.53 -21.63
N ALA A 161 4.53 6.15 -20.81
CA ALA A 161 4.30 6.73 -19.47
C ALA A 161 4.70 5.77 -18.33
N ARG A 162 5.94 5.26 -18.36
CA ARG A 162 6.43 4.24 -17.41
C ARG A 162 7.16 4.87 -16.21
N SER A 163 6.43 5.34 -15.20
CA SER A 163 7.01 5.78 -13.92
C SER A 163 6.56 4.90 -12.76
N SER A 164 7.01 3.64 -12.77
CA SER A 164 7.20 2.77 -11.59
C SER A 164 7.82 1.47 -12.09
N ILE A 165 9.14 1.46 -12.34
CA ILE A 165 9.82 0.22 -12.71
C ILE A 165 10.07 -0.57 -11.43
N TRP A 166 9.52 -1.78 -11.37
CA TRP A 166 9.76 -2.77 -10.33
C TRP A 166 10.77 -3.75 -10.87
N LEU A 167 11.99 -3.73 -10.35
CA LEU A 167 12.92 -4.84 -10.52
C LEU A 167 12.96 -5.60 -9.20
N ALA A 168 12.17 -6.67 -9.12
CA ALA A 168 12.33 -7.65 -8.08
C ALA A 168 13.52 -8.54 -8.48
N ALA A 169 14.64 -8.43 -7.77
CA ALA A 169 15.69 -9.44 -7.87
C ALA A 169 15.22 -10.70 -7.11
N THR A 170 14.24 -11.39 -7.67
CA THR A 170 13.84 -12.73 -7.21
C THR A 170 14.66 -13.75 -7.98
N ALA A 171 15.82 -14.14 -7.45
CA ALA A 171 16.35 -15.45 -7.78
C ALA A 171 15.49 -16.48 -7.03
N GLN A 172 14.50 -17.04 -7.72
CA GLN A 172 13.84 -18.26 -7.29
C GLN A 172 14.86 -19.41 -7.46
N LYS A 173 15.12 -20.12 -6.37
CA LYS A 173 15.43 -21.56 -6.44
C LYS A 173 14.16 -22.32 -6.10
#